data_AF-Q92784-F1
#
_entry.id   AF-Q92784-F1
#
_cell.length_a   1.000
_cell.length_b   1.000
_cell.length_c   1.000
_cell.angle_alpha   90.00
_cell.angle_beta   90.00
_cell.angle_gamma   90.00
#
_symmetry.space_group_name_H-M   'P 1'
#
loop_
_entity.id
_entity.type
_entity.pdbx_description
1 polymer ?
#
loop_
_entity_poly.entity_id
_entity_poly.type
_entity_poly.pdbx_seq_one_letter_code
_entity_poly.pdbx_strand_id
1 'polypeptide(L)'
;MATVIHNPLKALGDQFYKEAIEHCRSYNSRLCAERSVRLPFLDSQTGVAQNNCYIWMEKRHRGPGLAPGQLYTYPARCWRKKRRLHPPEDPKLRLLEIKPEVELPLKKDGFTSESTTLEALLRGEGVEKKVDAREEESIQEIQRVLENDENVEEGNEEEDLEEDIPKRKNRTRGRARGSAGGRRRHDAASQEDHDKPYVCDICGKRYKNRPGLSYHYAHTHLASEEGDEAQDQETRSPPNHRNENHRPQKGPDGTVIPNNYCDFCLGGSNMNKKSGRPEELVSCADCGRSGHPTCLQFTLNMTEAVKTYKWQCIECKSCILCGTSENDDQLLFCDDCDRGYHMYCLNPPVAEPPEGSWSCHLCWELLKEKASAFGCQA
;
A
#
# COMPACT_ATOMS: atom_id res chain seq x y z
N MET A 1 2.99 62.09 -25.75
CA MET A 1 2.44 60.73 -25.56
C MET A 1 3.02 60.20 -24.26
N ALA A 2 2.20 59.94 -23.24
CA ALA A 2 2.69 59.45 -21.96
C ALA A 2 2.94 57.95 -22.05
N THR A 3 4.21 57.55 -22.16
CA THR A 3 4.62 56.15 -22.06
C THR A 3 4.35 55.67 -20.64
N VAL A 4 3.42 54.73 -20.51
CA VAL A 4 3.21 53.96 -19.27
C VAL A 4 4.47 53.14 -19.06
N ILE A 5 5.32 53.55 -18.13
CA ILE A 5 6.41 52.73 -17.63
C ILE A 5 5.75 51.58 -16.86
N HIS A 6 5.53 50.45 -17.54
CA HIS A 6 5.15 49.21 -16.89
C HIS A 6 6.30 48.82 -15.96
N ASN A 7 6.02 48.74 -14.66
CA ASN A 7 7.02 48.36 -13.65
C ASN A 7 7.43 46.89 -13.91
N PRO A 8 8.66 46.63 -14.40
CA PRO A 8 9.08 45.27 -14.77
C PRO A 8 9.04 44.32 -13.57
N LEU A 9 9.20 44.85 -12.35
CA LEU A 9 9.18 44.06 -11.12
C LEU A 9 7.79 43.49 -10.79
N LYS A 10 6.70 44.13 -11.24
CA LYS A 10 5.36 43.54 -11.11
C LYS A 10 5.16 42.37 -12.05
N ALA A 11 5.67 42.48 -13.28
CA ALA A 11 5.60 41.39 -14.25
C ALA A 11 6.36 40.14 -13.77
N LEU A 12 7.52 40.33 -13.11
CA LEU A 12 8.27 39.21 -12.51
C LEU A 12 7.51 38.52 -11.36
N GLY A 13 6.80 39.29 -10.52
CA GLY A 13 5.99 38.73 -9.44
C GLY A 13 4.74 37.98 -9.93
N ASP A 14 4.10 38.50 -10.98
CA ASP A 14 2.95 37.85 -11.61
C ASP A 14 3.36 36.55 -12.33
N GLN A 15 4.52 36.54 -12.99
CA GLN A 15 5.08 35.34 -13.63
C GLN A 15 5.43 34.25 -12.59
N PHE A 16 6.13 34.61 -11.52
CA PHE A 16 6.41 33.69 -10.41
C PHE A 16 5.12 33.14 -9.76
N TYR A 17 4.10 33.98 -9.58
CA TYR A 17 2.82 33.52 -9.02
C TYR A 17 2.10 32.56 -9.98
N LYS A 18 2.12 32.84 -11.30
CA LYS A 18 1.56 31.95 -12.33
C LYS A 18 2.23 30.59 -12.30
N GLU A 19 3.57 30.55 -12.32
CA GLU A 19 4.36 29.31 -12.22
C GLU A 19 4.07 28.54 -10.92
N ALA A 20 3.94 29.23 -9.79
CA ALA A 20 3.61 28.60 -8.51
C ALA A 20 2.20 27.97 -8.50
N ILE A 21 1.21 28.62 -9.13
CA ILE A 21 -0.15 28.07 -9.25
C ILE A 21 -0.19 26.90 -10.24
N GLU A 22 0.57 26.96 -11.33
CA GLU A 22 0.72 25.86 -12.29
C GLU A 22 1.38 24.64 -11.62
N HIS A 23 2.45 24.85 -10.84
CA HIS A 23 3.05 23.78 -10.06
C HIS A 23 2.09 23.17 -9.03
N CYS A 24 1.29 24.00 -8.33
CA CYS A 24 0.25 23.53 -7.41
C CYS A 24 -0.82 22.71 -8.14
N ARG A 25 -1.24 23.13 -9.34
CA ARG A 25 -2.19 22.39 -10.19
C ARG A 25 -1.61 21.04 -10.59
N SER A 26 -0.36 20.98 -11.06
CA SER A 26 0.30 19.74 -11.46
C SER A 26 0.44 18.78 -10.29
N TYR A 27 0.86 19.26 -9.12
CA TYR A 27 0.91 18.46 -7.89
C TYR A 27 -0.47 17.90 -7.50
N ASN A 28 -1.52 18.72 -7.56
CA ASN A 28 -2.88 18.27 -7.25
C ASN A 28 -3.38 17.22 -8.25
N SER A 29 -3.10 17.39 -9.55
CA SER A 29 -3.42 16.40 -10.59
C SER A 29 -2.73 15.06 -10.32
N ARG A 30 -1.44 15.09 -9.98
CA ARG A 30 -0.68 13.88 -9.61
C ARG A 30 -1.23 13.23 -8.36
N LEU A 31 -1.54 13.99 -7.32
CA LEU A 31 -2.13 13.49 -6.08
C LEU A 31 -3.49 12.80 -6.33
N CYS A 32 -4.32 13.37 -7.21
CA CYS A 32 -5.57 12.78 -7.64
C CYS A 32 -5.36 11.47 -8.42
N ALA A 33 -4.42 11.46 -9.38
CA ALA A 33 -4.05 10.29 -10.18
C ALA A 33 -3.55 9.14 -9.29
N GLU A 34 -2.60 9.41 -8.41
CA GLU A 34 -2.10 8.45 -7.44
C GLU A 34 -3.20 7.90 -6.52
N ARG A 35 -4.12 8.76 -6.06
CA ARG A 35 -5.25 8.34 -5.23
C ARG A 35 -6.19 7.39 -5.98
N SER A 36 -6.47 7.65 -7.27
CA SER A 36 -7.30 6.75 -8.07
C SER A 36 -6.66 5.38 -8.30
N VAL A 37 -5.33 5.33 -8.48
CA VAL A 37 -4.60 4.07 -8.70
C VAL A 37 -4.56 3.20 -7.43
N ARG A 38 -4.60 3.80 -6.23
CA ARG A 38 -4.60 3.07 -4.95
C ARG A 38 -5.97 2.59 -4.48
N LEU A 39 -7.05 2.90 -5.20
CA LEU A 39 -8.41 2.44 -4.87
C LEU A 39 -8.72 1.11 -5.59
N PRO A 40 -9.38 0.13 -4.94
CA PRO A 40 -9.84 0.15 -3.55
C PRO A 40 -8.72 -0.12 -2.53
N PHE A 41 -8.81 0.49 -1.35
CA PHE A 41 -7.89 0.23 -0.23
C PHE A 41 -8.30 -1.04 0.51
N LEU A 42 -7.40 -2.03 0.62
CA LEU A 42 -7.67 -3.25 1.39
C LEU A 42 -7.30 -3.05 2.86
N ASP A 43 -8.30 -2.95 3.73
CA ASP A 43 -8.10 -2.87 5.18
C ASP A 43 -7.85 -4.27 5.77
N SER A 44 -6.68 -4.47 6.36
CA SER A 44 -6.23 -5.76 6.90
C SER A 44 -7.00 -6.23 8.12
N GLN A 45 -7.56 -5.31 8.92
CA GLN A 45 -8.29 -5.68 10.15
C GLN A 45 -9.74 -6.06 9.86
N THR A 46 -10.37 -5.44 8.86
CA THR A 46 -11.78 -5.68 8.52
C THR A 46 -11.98 -6.57 7.30
N GLY A 47 -10.94 -6.78 6.49
CA GLY A 47 -11.03 -7.48 5.21
C GLY A 47 -11.86 -6.73 4.16
N VAL A 48 -12.22 -5.47 4.41
CA VAL A 48 -13.07 -4.67 3.52
C VAL A 48 -12.19 -3.95 2.49
N ALA A 49 -12.49 -4.15 1.20
CA ALA A 49 -11.96 -3.33 0.12
C ALA A 49 -12.71 -1.97 0.10
N GLN A 50 -12.14 -1.00 0.79
CA GLN A 50 -12.72 0.32 1.00
C GLN A 50 -12.61 1.20 -0.25
N ASN A 51 -13.68 1.93 -0.53
CA ASN A 51 -13.77 2.96 -1.55
C ASN A 51 -14.23 4.27 -0.91
N ASN A 52 -14.39 5.33 -1.72
CA ASN A 52 -14.96 6.60 -1.27
C ASN A 52 -16.27 6.38 -0.50
N CYS A 53 -16.27 6.75 0.77
CA CYS A 53 -17.41 6.60 1.66
C CYS A 53 -18.07 7.97 1.92
N TYR A 54 -19.37 7.95 2.21
CA TYR A 54 -20.17 9.15 2.46
C TYR A 54 -20.74 9.15 3.89
N ILE A 55 -20.05 8.49 4.80
CA ILE A 55 -20.43 8.35 6.22
C ILE A 55 -20.17 9.65 7.00
N TRP A 56 -19.22 10.45 6.54
CA TRP A 56 -18.78 11.68 7.19
C TRP A 56 -19.75 12.82 6.86
N MET A 57 -20.79 12.95 7.67
CA MET A 57 -21.79 14.02 7.56
C MET A 57 -21.45 15.18 8.49
N GLU A 58 -21.51 16.40 7.97
CA GLU A 58 -21.30 17.62 8.75
C GLU A 58 -22.58 18.07 9.48
N LYS A 59 -22.43 18.93 10.49
CA LYS A 59 -23.56 19.49 11.27
C LYS A 59 -24.59 20.21 10.38
N ARG A 60 -24.15 20.86 9.29
CA ARG A 60 -25.03 21.52 8.31
C ARG A 60 -25.92 20.55 7.53
N HIS A 61 -25.60 19.26 7.48
CA HIS A 61 -26.42 18.22 6.85
C HIS A 61 -27.47 17.63 7.80
N ARG A 62 -27.42 17.95 9.09
CA ARG A 62 -28.34 17.40 10.08
C ARG A 62 -29.72 18.07 9.96
N GLY A 63 -30.71 17.33 9.49
CA GLY A 63 -32.12 17.71 9.48
C GLY A 63 -32.91 17.12 10.67
N PRO A 64 -34.19 17.50 10.83
CA PRO A 64 -35.08 16.89 11.82
C PRO A 64 -35.36 15.42 11.50
N GLY A 65 -35.71 14.62 12.51
CA GLY A 65 -36.16 13.24 12.32
C GLY A 65 -37.43 13.13 11.45
N LEU A 66 -37.53 12.09 10.61
CA LEU A 66 -38.70 11.84 9.76
C LEU A 66 -39.67 10.81 10.35
N ALA A 67 -39.17 9.86 11.15
CA ALA A 67 -39.97 8.81 11.78
C ALA A 67 -40.14 9.03 13.30
N PRO A 68 -41.21 8.51 13.93
CA PRO A 68 -41.36 8.55 15.40
C PRO A 68 -40.14 7.97 16.11
N GLY A 69 -39.60 8.70 17.09
CA GLY A 69 -38.40 8.32 17.84
C GLY A 69 -37.07 8.69 17.16
N GLN A 70 -37.08 9.14 15.90
CA GLN A 70 -35.88 9.61 15.22
C GLN A 70 -35.59 11.07 15.61
N LEU A 71 -34.40 11.35 16.16
CA LEU A 71 -33.99 12.72 16.52
C LEU A 71 -33.55 13.53 15.31
N TYR A 72 -32.76 12.92 14.42
CA TYR A 72 -32.15 13.58 13.27
C TYR A 72 -32.21 12.72 12.00
N THR A 73 -32.25 13.37 10.86
CA THR A 73 -32.13 12.75 9.53
C THR A 73 -30.98 13.39 8.77
N TYR A 74 -30.23 12.60 8.01
CA TYR A 74 -29.18 13.09 7.12
C TYR A 74 -29.56 12.79 5.66
N PRO A 75 -29.07 13.55 4.67
CA PRO A 75 -29.38 13.33 3.26
C PRO A 75 -29.03 11.91 2.83
N ALA A 76 -30.05 11.16 2.38
CA ALA A 76 -29.85 9.84 1.81
C ALA A 76 -29.35 9.94 0.37
N ARG A 77 -28.44 9.05 -0.03
CA ARG A 77 -28.02 8.95 -1.43
C ARG A 77 -28.99 8.06 -2.19
N CYS A 78 -29.42 8.52 -3.36
CA CYS A 78 -30.14 7.68 -4.30
C CYS A 78 -29.19 6.61 -4.85
N TRP A 79 -29.64 5.36 -4.88
CA TRP A 79 -28.91 4.24 -5.46
C TRP A 79 -29.89 3.34 -6.21
N ARG A 80 -29.38 2.57 -7.19
CA ARG A 80 -30.18 1.63 -7.97
C ARG A 80 -29.44 0.31 -8.08
N LYS A 81 -30.06 -0.78 -7.66
CA LYS A 81 -29.54 -2.13 -7.88
C LYS A 81 -29.69 -2.48 -9.37
N LYS A 82 -28.61 -2.88 -10.05
CA LYS A 82 -28.71 -3.46 -11.40
C LYS A 82 -29.51 -4.76 -11.31
N ARG A 83 -30.54 -4.92 -12.15
CA ARG A 83 -31.26 -6.19 -12.32
C ARG A 83 -30.27 -7.18 -12.95
N ARG A 84 -29.96 -8.28 -12.28
CA ARG A 84 -29.18 -9.36 -12.92
C ARG A 84 -30.04 -9.94 -14.05
N LEU A 85 -29.54 -9.94 -15.28
CA LEU A 85 -30.15 -10.67 -16.38
C LEU A 85 -29.90 -12.16 -16.10
N HIS A 86 -30.97 -12.88 -15.75
CA HIS A 86 -31.00 -14.27 -15.30
C HIS A 86 -30.08 -14.59 -14.09
N PRO A 87 -30.61 -15.05 -12.95
CA PRO A 87 -29.81 -15.93 -12.10
C PRO A 87 -29.37 -17.11 -12.98
N PRO A 88 -28.10 -17.53 -12.95
CA PRO A 88 -27.79 -18.89 -13.35
C PRO A 88 -28.70 -19.77 -12.50
N GLU A 89 -29.61 -20.52 -13.11
CA GLU A 89 -30.31 -21.58 -12.41
C GLU A 89 -29.25 -22.65 -12.13
N ASP A 90 -28.46 -22.43 -11.09
CA ASP A 90 -27.63 -23.49 -10.53
C ASP A 90 -28.60 -24.50 -9.92
N PRO A 91 -28.68 -25.74 -10.45
CA PRO A 91 -29.57 -26.76 -9.92
C PRO A 91 -29.32 -27.04 -8.43
N LYS A 92 -28.14 -26.68 -7.90
CA LYS A 92 -27.76 -26.82 -6.49
C LYS A 92 -28.28 -25.70 -5.58
N LEU A 93 -28.77 -24.59 -6.13
CA LEU A 93 -29.33 -23.47 -5.36
C LEU A 93 -30.87 -23.44 -5.36
N ARG A 94 -31.50 -24.57 -5.68
CA ARG A 94 -32.94 -24.74 -5.45
C ARG A 94 -33.19 -24.70 -3.95
N LEU A 95 -33.90 -23.66 -3.52
CA LEU A 95 -34.40 -23.50 -2.18
C LEU A 95 -35.20 -24.76 -1.85
N LEU A 96 -34.63 -25.63 -1.01
CA LEU A 96 -35.28 -26.87 -0.59
C LEU A 96 -36.54 -26.47 0.18
N GLU A 97 -37.69 -26.66 -0.46
CA GLU A 97 -38.97 -26.70 0.24
C GLU A 97 -38.89 -27.84 1.25
N ILE A 98 -38.73 -27.49 2.52
CA ILE A 98 -38.84 -28.43 3.63
C ILE A 98 -40.30 -28.88 3.67
N LYS A 99 -40.62 -29.98 2.99
CA LYS A 99 -41.87 -30.71 3.15
C LYS A 99 -41.65 -31.81 4.19
N PRO A 100 -42.48 -31.89 5.25
CA PRO A 100 -42.29 -32.86 6.31
C PRO A 100 -42.77 -34.25 5.87
N GLU A 101 -41.90 -35.23 6.13
CA GLU A 101 -42.15 -36.66 6.42
C GLU A 101 -42.51 -37.69 5.32
N VAL A 102 -41.95 -38.89 5.57
CA VAL A 102 -42.36 -40.27 5.22
C VAL A 102 -41.54 -41.02 4.12
N GLU A 103 -40.63 -41.87 4.63
CA GLU A 103 -40.17 -43.22 4.21
C GLU A 103 -39.24 -43.46 2.97
N LEU A 104 -37.92 -43.65 3.28
CA LEU A 104 -37.05 -44.85 3.08
C LEU A 104 -36.94 -45.58 1.69
N PRO A 105 -35.88 -46.40 1.40
CA PRO A 105 -34.43 -46.14 1.45
C PRO A 105 -33.56 -46.80 0.31
N LEU A 106 -32.32 -46.28 0.16
CA LEU A 106 -31.06 -46.98 -0.24
C LEU A 106 -30.81 -47.53 -1.67
N LYS A 107 -29.73 -47.00 -2.30
CA LYS A 107 -28.58 -47.66 -2.99
C LYS A 107 -28.04 -46.73 -4.09
N LYS A 108 -26.75 -46.57 -4.42
CA LYS A 108 -25.44 -46.98 -3.90
C LYS A 108 -24.40 -46.24 -4.78
N ASP A 109 -23.50 -45.51 -4.12
CA ASP A 109 -22.14 -45.05 -4.46
C ASP A 109 -21.66 -44.83 -5.91
N GLY A 110 -21.15 -43.60 -6.13
CA GLY A 110 -20.28 -43.19 -7.22
C GLY A 110 -19.66 -41.82 -6.93
N PHE A 111 -18.67 -41.77 -6.02
CA PHE A 111 -17.99 -40.56 -5.59
C PHE A 111 -17.05 -40.05 -6.70
N THR A 112 -17.37 -38.91 -7.32
CA THR A 112 -16.43 -38.15 -8.16
C THR A 112 -16.35 -36.73 -7.61
N SER A 113 -15.12 -36.31 -7.31
CA SER A 113 -14.70 -35.06 -6.68
C SER A 113 -15.48 -33.81 -7.14
N GLU A 114 -16.39 -33.31 -6.30
CA GLU A 114 -17.09 -32.05 -6.54
C GLU A 114 -16.19 -30.86 -6.14
N SER A 115 -15.67 -30.20 -7.16
CA SER A 115 -15.02 -28.89 -7.06
C SER A 115 -16.00 -27.85 -6.52
N THR A 116 -15.54 -27.05 -5.55
CA THR A 116 -16.37 -26.06 -4.86
C THR A 116 -16.73 -24.88 -5.77
N THR A 117 -17.85 -24.21 -5.51
CA THR A 117 -18.31 -23.00 -6.24
C THR A 117 -17.27 -21.87 -6.27
N LEU A 118 -16.29 -21.89 -5.36
CA LEU A 118 -15.14 -20.99 -5.35
C LEU A 118 -14.16 -21.29 -6.50
N GLU A 119 -13.88 -22.56 -6.79
CA GLU A 119 -12.99 -22.96 -7.89
C GLU A 119 -13.60 -22.64 -9.27
N ALA A 120 -14.93 -22.73 -9.41
CA ALA A 120 -15.61 -22.33 -10.64
C ALA A 120 -15.53 -20.81 -10.90
N LEU A 121 -15.57 -19.98 -9.85
CA LEU A 121 -15.39 -18.52 -9.95
C LEU A 121 -13.93 -18.12 -10.24
N LEU A 122 -12.96 -18.91 -9.76
CA LEU A 122 -11.53 -18.71 -10.01
C LEU A 122 -11.07 -19.17 -11.41
N ARG A 123 -11.82 -20.07 -12.07
CA ARG A 123 -11.49 -20.60 -13.41
C ARG A 123 -11.92 -19.71 -14.59
N GLY A 124 -12.56 -18.57 -14.35
CA GLY A 124 -12.56 -17.45 -15.30
C GLY A 124 -13.06 -17.77 -16.72
N GLU A 125 -14.17 -18.49 -16.88
CA GLU A 125 -14.84 -18.55 -18.19
C GLU A 125 -15.49 -17.19 -18.49
N GLY A 126 -15.09 -16.62 -19.62
CA GLY A 126 -15.25 -15.22 -19.99
C GLY A 126 -16.70 -14.75 -20.03
N VAL A 127 -17.06 -13.88 -19.09
CA VAL A 127 -18.14 -12.92 -19.31
C VAL A 127 -17.47 -11.63 -19.73
N GLU A 128 -17.57 -11.31 -21.02
CA GLU A 128 -17.17 -10.04 -21.61
C GLU A 128 -17.87 -8.88 -20.86
N LYS A 129 -17.23 -8.40 -19.79
CA LYS A 129 -17.57 -7.12 -19.18
C LYS A 129 -17.02 -6.07 -20.12
N LYS A 130 -17.90 -5.56 -20.98
CA LYS A 130 -17.75 -4.31 -21.70
C LYS A 130 -17.33 -3.25 -20.67
N VAL A 131 -16.04 -2.97 -20.57
CA VAL A 131 -15.49 -1.91 -19.73
C VAL A 131 -16.09 -0.60 -20.24
N ASP A 132 -16.61 0.21 -19.33
CA ASP A 132 -17.26 1.47 -19.68
C ASP A 132 -16.16 2.39 -20.26
N ALA A 133 -16.30 2.86 -21.50
CA ALA A 133 -15.25 3.60 -22.20
C ALA A 133 -14.73 4.82 -21.42
N ARG A 134 -15.56 5.36 -20.51
CA ARG A 134 -15.18 6.46 -19.60
C ARG A 134 -14.17 6.05 -18.52
N GLU A 135 -14.24 4.80 -18.06
CA GLU A 135 -13.30 4.28 -17.04
C GLU A 135 -11.93 4.01 -17.69
N GLU A 136 -11.92 3.51 -18.93
CA GLU A 136 -10.70 3.35 -19.73
C GLU A 136 -10.04 4.69 -20.08
N GLU A 137 -10.81 5.69 -20.49
CA GLU A 137 -10.32 7.05 -20.74
C GLU A 137 -9.75 7.70 -19.47
N SER A 138 -10.40 7.50 -18.33
CA SER A 138 -9.90 7.97 -17.02
C SER A 138 -8.58 7.29 -16.64
N ILE A 139 -8.42 5.98 -16.90
CA ILE A 139 -7.18 5.25 -16.64
C ILE A 139 -6.06 5.74 -17.57
N GLN A 140 -6.35 5.98 -18.84
CA GLN A 140 -5.38 6.52 -19.79
C GLN A 140 -4.95 7.95 -19.42
N GLU A 141 -5.88 8.79 -18.96
CA GLU A 141 -5.55 10.14 -18.47
C GLU A 141 -4.69 10.10 -17.21
N ILE A 142 -5.01 9.21 -16.27
CA ILE A 142 -4.18 8.96 -15.08
C ILE A 142 -2.76 8.53 -15.50
N GLN A 143 -2.65 7.61 -16.46
CA GLN A 143 -1.36 7.12 -16.96
C GLN A 143 -0.56 8.27 -17.61
N ARG A 144 -1.17 9.08 -18.47
CA ARG A 144 -0.52 10.26 -19.08
C ARG A 144 -0.03 11.28 -18.04
N VAL A 145 -0.82 11.53 -16.99
CA VAL A 145 -0.44 12.46 -15.91
C VAL A 145 0.76 11.93 -15.12
N LEU A 146 0.89 10.62 -14.97
CA LEU A 146 2.02 9.99 -14.30
C LEU A 146 3.27 9.88 -15.19
N GLU A 147 3.11 9.69 -16.51
CA GLU A 147 4.20 9.55 -17.48
C GLU A 147 4.86 10.88 -17.88
N ASN A 148 4.12 12.01 -17.83
CA ASN A 148 4.65 13.33 -18.21
C ASN A 148 5.82 13.84 -17.34
N ASP A 149 6.13 13.18 -16.21
CA ASP A 149 7.25 13.56 -15.33
C ASP A 149 8.61 13.01 -15.82
N GLU A 150 8.63 12.01 -16.72
CA GLU A 150 9.89 11.47 -17.25
C GLU A 150 10.50 12.30 -18.40
N ASN A 151 9.82 13.36 -18.86
CA ASN A 151 10.20 14.09 -20.07
C ASN A 151 10.20 15.62 -19.93
N VAL A 152 10.35 16.16 -18.72
CA VAL A 152 10.57 17.60 -18.50
C VAL A 152 12.05 17.94 -18.74
N GLU A 153 12.48 17.75 -19.99
CA GLU A 153 13.68 18.35 -20.57
C GLU A 153 13.22 19.39 -21.61
N GLU A 154 14.00 20.47 -21.70
CA GLU A 154 13.63 21.77 -22.26
C GLU A 154 12.96 21.74 -23.64
N GLY A 155 11.68 22.12 -23.69
CA GLY A 155 10.93 22.39 -24.92
C GLY A 155 10.35 23.80 -24.90
N ASN A 156 11.20 24.79 -25.14
CA ASN A 156 10.84 26.20 -25.25
C ASN A 156 10.13 26.43 -26.60
N GLU A 157 8.81 26.22 -26.65
CA GLU A 157 7.98 26.62 -27.79
C GLU A 157 7.12 27.82 -27.40
N GLU A 158 7.67 28.99 -27.70
CA GLU A 158 7.05 30.30 -27.68
C GLU A 158 6.00 30.37 -28.82
N GLU A 159 4.76 29.96 -28.53
CA GLU A 159 3.60 30.29 -29.37
C GLU A 159 2.76 31.41 -28.74
N ASP A 160 2.83 32.56 -29.41
CA ASP A 160 2.13 33.82 -29.16
C ASP A 160 0.62 33.66 -29.43
N LEU A 161 -0.20 33.55 -28.37
CA LEU A 161 -1.66 33.54 -28.43
C LEU A 161 -2.23 34.62 -27.50
N GLU A 162 -2.43 35.81 -28.06
CA GLU A 162 -3.26 36.88 -27.49
C GLU A 162 -4.72 36.41 -27.40
N GLU A 163 -5.28 36.23 -26.20
CA GLU A 163 -6.74 36.33 -26.00
C GLU A 163 -7.11 37.05 -24.70
N ASP A 164 -8.14 37.87 -24.86
CA ASP A 164 -8.65 39.01 -24.06
C ASP A 164 -8.88 38.75 -22.55
N ILE A 165 -8.39 39.66 -21.69
CA ILE A 165 -8.72 39.72 -20.25
C ILE A 165 -9.81 40.78 -20.00
N PRO A 166 -11.03 40.41 -19.54
CA PRO A 166 -12.00 41.38 -19.09
C PRO A 166 -11.70 41.89 -17.67
N LYS A 167 -11.22 43.14 -17.58
CA LYS A 167 -11.13 43.94 -16.35
C LYS A 167 -12.52 44.18 -15.73
N ARG A 168 -12.78 43.70 -14.50
CA ARG A 168 -13.81 44.31 -13.61
C ARG A 168 -13.44 44.34 -12.12
N LYS A 169 -12.91 45.49 -11.72
CA LYS A 169 -13.35 46.40 -10.64
C LYS A 169 -13.61 45.83 -9.22
N ASN A 170 -12.54 45.80 -8.43
CA ASN A 170 -12.30 46.59 -7.20
C ASN A 170 -13.42 46.76 -6.14
N ARG A 171 -13.17 46.26 -4.91
CA ARG A 171 -13.47 46.87 -3.59
C ARG A 171 -12.72 46.07 -2.51
N THR A 172 -11.51 46.44 -2.08
CA THR A 172 -11.11 47.49 -1.11
C THR A 172 -11.56 47.26 0.36
N ARG A 173 -10.59 46.81 1.16
CA ARG A 173 -10.18 47.18 2.55
C ARG A 173 -10.96 46.72 3.80
N GLY A 174 -10.19 46.06 4.68
CA GLY A 174 -10.09 46.27 6.13
C GLY A 174 -9.06 45.29 6.73
N ARG A 175 -7.78 45.64 6.94
CA ARG A 175 -7.14 46.20 8.16
C ARG A 175 -7.67 45.58 9.47
N ALA A 176 -6.90 45.23 10.50
CA ALA A 176 -5.47 45.21 10.81
C ALA A 176 -5.30 44.74 12.28
N ARG A 177 -4.10 44.22 12.63
CA ARG A 177 -3.47 44.17 13.98
C ARG A 177 -4.17 43.28 15.04
N GLY A 178 -3.49 42.50 15.88
CA GLY A 178 -2.07 42.34 16.21
C GLY A 178 -1.96 41.63 17.58
N SER A 179 -0.72 41.25 17.93
CA SER A 179 -0.21 40.92 19.28
C SER A 179 -0.69 39.61 19.94
N ALA A 180 0.16 38.59 20.13
CA ALA A 180 1.30 38.45 21.05
C ALA A 180 0.89 38.12 22.51
N GLY A 181 1.40 36.98 23.00
CA GLY A 181 1.33 36.51 24.39
C GLY A 181 1.20 34.98 24.40
N GLY A 182 2.05 34.16 25.01
CA GLY A 182 3.03 34.40 26.05
C GLY A 182 2.82 33.36 27.15
N ARG A 183 3.72 32.37 27.22
CA ARG A 183 4.11 31.55 28.40
C ARG A 183 3.01 30.92 29.28
N ARG A 184 3.06 29.60 29.45
CA ARG A 184 3.43 28.93 30.72
C ARG A 184 3.56 27.42 30.57
N ARG A 185 4.75 26.90 30.89
CA ARG A 185 4.99 25.54 31.36
C ARG A 185 4.52 25.46 32.82
N HIS A 186 3.70 24.47 33.16
CA HIS A 186 3.48 24.02 34.54
C HIS A 186 3.00 22.56 34.51
N ASP A 187 3.79 21.69 35.14
CA ASP A 187 3.50 20.35 35.69
C ASP A 187 2.45 19.45 35.01
N ALA A 188 2.90 18.62 34.06
CA ALA A 188 2.10 17.58 33.41
C ALA A 188 2.16 16.19 34.11
N ALA A 189 2.93 16.05 35.20
CA ALA A 189 3.20 14.73 35.80
C ALA A 189 2.10 14.19 36.74
N SER A 190 1.10 15.00 37.10
CA SER A 190 0.11 14.62 38.13
C SER A 190 -1.34 14.55 37.62
N GLN A 191 -1.60 14.82 36.34
CA GLN A 191 -2.95 14.73 35.74
C GLN A 191 -3.16 13.49 34.86
N GLU A 192 -2.11 12.75 34.50
CA GLU A 192 -2.26 11.57 33.62
C GLU A 192 -2.92 10.35 34.29
N ASP A 193 -3.05 10.35 35.61
CA ASP A 193 -3.50 9.17 36.36
C ASP A 193 -5.04 9.05 36.45
N HIS A 194 -5.79 10.05 35.99
CA HIS A 194 -7.25 9.99 35.87
C HIS A 194 -7.75 9.62 34.46
N ASP A 195 -6.89 9.67 33.43
CA ASP A 195 -7.27 9.46 32.02
C ASP A 195 -7.08 8.01 31.51
N LYS A 196 -6.65 7.10 32.38
CA LYS A 196 -6.31 5.70 32.04
C LYS A 196 -7.10 4.71 32.92
N PRO A 197 -8.38 4.43 32.61
CA PRO A 197 -9.25 3.61 33.48
C PRO A 197 -8.98 2.10 33.37
N TYR A 198 -8.24 1.64 32.37
CA TYR A 198 -7.97 0.21 32.16
C TYR A 198 -6.61 -0.16 32.76
N VAL A 199 -6.59 -1.05 33.75
CA VAL A 199 -5.37 -1.44 34.45
C VAL A 199 -5.08 -2.92 34.20
N CYS A 200 -3.82 -3.27 33.93
CA CYS A 200 -3.37 -4.65 33.96
C CYS A 200 -3.28 -5.13 35.40
N ASP A 201 -3.96 -6.21 35.72
CA ASP A 201 -3.94 -6.92 37.01
C ASP A 201 -2.64 -7.68 37.28
N ILE A 202 -1.83 -7.98 36.26
CA ILE A 202 -0.57 -8.70 36.43
C ILE A 202 0.61 -7.74 36.71
N CYS A 203 0.72 -6.60 36.02
CA CYS A 203 1.81 -5.64 36.23
C CYS A 203 1.41 -4.21 36.62
N GLY A 204 0.12 -3.90 36.75
CA GLY A 204 -0.37 -2.59 37.16
C GLY A 204 -0.31 -1.48 36.10
N LYS A 205 0.15 -1.77 34.88
CA LYS A 205 0.20 -0.77 33.79
C LYS A 205 -1.20 -0.28 33.42
N ARG A 206 -1.36 1.03 33.27
CA ARG A 206 -2.64 1.69 32.98
C ARG A 206 -2.73 2.14 31.52
N TYR A 207 -3.89 1.93 30.90
CA TYR A 207 -4.17 2.18 29.49
C TYR A 207 -5.41 3.07 29.33
N LYS A 208 -5.39 3.89 28.28
CA LYS A 208 -6.48 4.82 27.92
C LYS A 208 -7.72 4.10 27.37
N ASN A 209 -7.55 2.91 26.79
CA ASN A 209 -8.60 2.15 26.13
C ASN A 209 -8.40 0.63 26.30
N ARG A 210 -9.49 -0.14 26.15
CA ARG A 210 -9.49 -1.62 26.23
C ARG A 210 -8.55 -2.29 25.20
N PRO A 211 -8.42 -1.82 23.94
CA PRO A 211 -7.47 -2.41 22.99
C PRO A 211 -6.01 -2.32 23.44
N GLY A 212 -5.59 -1.18 24.02
CA GLY A 212 -4.24 -1.03 24.55
C GLY A 212 -3.92 -2.01 25.68
N LEU A 213 -4.90 -2.23 26.58
CA LEU A 213 -4.77 -3.26 27.63
C LEU A 213 -4.71 -4.68 27.03
N SER A 214 -5.51 -4.98 26.00
CA SER A 214 -5.53 -6.29 25.34
C SER A 214 -4.20 -6.61 24.64
N TYR A 215 -3.62 -5.63 23.94
CA TYR A 215 -2.31 -5.77 23.31
C TYR A 215 -1.22 -6.06 24.35
N HIS A 216 -1.23 -5.31 25.45
CA HIS A 216 -0.32 -5.54 26.54
C HIS A 216 -0.47 -6.95 27.16
N TYR A 217 -1.70 -7.41 27.36
CA TYR A 217 -1.97 -8.76 27.83
C TYR A 217 -1.37 -9.83 26.89
N ALA A 218 -1.61 -9.67 25.59
CA ALA A 218 -1.13 -10.58 24.53
C ALA A 218 0.40 -10.64 24.44
N HIS A 219 1.10 -9.52 24.64
CA HIS A 219 2.54 -9.42 24.38
C HIS A 219 3.42 -9.41 25.64
N THR A 220 2.88 -9.18 26.84
CA THR A 220 3.69 -9.04 28.06
C THR A 220 3.51 -10.18 29.07
N HIS A 221 2.34 -10.84 29.12
CA HIS A 221 2.03 -11.82 30.18
C HIS A 221 1.83 -13.25 29.68
N LEU A 222 1.53 -13.43 28.41
CA LEU A 222 1.39 -14.75 27.78
C LEU A 222 2.73 -15.44 27.45
N ALA A 223 3.84 -14.99 28.05
CA ALA A 223 5.19 -15.55 27.86
C ALA A 223 5.76 -16.18 29.15
N SER A 224 4.94 -16.52 30.15
CA SER A 224 5.43 -16.95 31.47
C SER A 224 4.74 -18.17 32.09
N GLU A 225 3.90 -18.90 31.34
CA GLU A 225 3.16 -20.06 31.84
C GLU A 225 3.52 -21.34 31.08
N GLU A 226 4.76 -21.82 31.26
CA GLU A 226 5.14 -23.22 30.96
C GLU A 226 6.41 -23.54 31.77
N GLY A 227 6.21 -23.88 33.04
CA GLY A 227 7.25 -24.31 33.97
C GLY A 227 6.71 -25.38 34.90
N ASP A 228 7.21 -26.61 34.74
CA ASP A 228 7.55 -27.60 35.77
C ASP A 228 7.54 -28.99 35.10
N GLU A 229 8.71 -29.56 34.85
CA GLU A 229 9.10 -30.94 35.23
C GLU A 229 10.57 -31.19 34.82
N ALA A 230 11.26 -31.92 35.67
CA ALA A 230 12.70 -31.86 35.88
C ALA A 230 13.53 -32.87 35.05
N GLN A 231 14.85 -32.64 35.08
CA GLN A 231 15.97 -33.57 34.86
C GLN A 231 16.67 -33.58 33.48
N ASP A 232 17.82 -32.91 33.51
CA ASP A 232 19.14 -33.43 33.11
C ASP A 232 19.43 -33.64 31.61
N GLN A 233 20.43 -32.88 31.14
CA GLN A 233 21.34 -33.10 30.01
C GLN A 233 21.46 -31.94 29.02
N GLU A 234 22.71 -31.74 28.60
CA GLU A 234 23.29 -30.59 27.93
C GLU A 234 22.67 -30.24 26.57
N THR A 235 22.86 -28.98 26.15
CA THR A 235 22.73 -28.43 24.79
C THR A 235 21.30 -28.25 24.20
N ARG A 236 20.91 -26.97 24.00
CA ARG A 236 20.42 -26.36 22.74
C ARG A 236 19.44 -25.21 23.01
N SER A 237 19.71 -24.06 22.39
CA SER A 237 18.80 -22.92 22.29
C SER A 237 17.48 -23.32 21.59
N PRO A 238 16.33 -22.68 21.89
CA PRO A 238 15.02 -23.08 21.38
C PRO A 238 14.87 -22.80 19.87
N PRO A 239 14.18 -23.65 19.08
CA PRO A 239 14.04 -23.45 17.65
C PRO A 239 12.94 -22.42 17.35
N ASN A 240 13.27 -21.46 16.48
CA ASN A 240 12.32 -20.57 15.83
C ASN A 240 11.24 -21.38 15.10
N HIS A 241 9.97 -21.14 15.42
CA HIS A 241 8.81 -21.73 14.73
C HIS A 241 8.68 -21.12 13.33
N ARG A 242 9.50 -21.59 12.38
CA ARG A 242 9.37 -21.26 10.96
C ARG A 242 8.17 -21.98 10.37
N ASN A 243 7.23 -21.21 9.83
CA ASN A 243 6.06 -21.64 9.08
C ASN A 243 6.41 -22.78 8.08
N GLU A 244 5.80 -23.97 8.24
CA GLU A 244 6.15 -25.22 7.54
C GLU A 244 6.08 -25.16 6.00
N ASN A 245 5.53 -24.09 5.41
CA ASN A 245 5.43 -23.87 3.96
C ASN A 245 6.74 -23.37 3.30
N HIS A 246 7.90 -23.52 3.94
CA HIS A 246 9.20 -22.97 3.51
C HIS A 246 10.24 -24.01 3.09
N ARG A 247 9.86 -25.25 2.78
CA ARG A 247 10.84 -26.25 2.37
C ARG A 247 11.28 -26.02 0.91
N PRO A 248 12.55 -25.61 0.66
CA PRO A 248 13.06 -25.50 -0.70
C PRO A 248 13.03 -26.86 -1.38
N GLN A 249 12.56 -26.91 -2.63
CA GLN A 249 12.83 -28.06 -3.48
C GLN A 249 14.29 -27.98 -3.93
N LYS A 250 15.14 -28.83 -3.34
CA LYS A 250 16.54 -28.94 -3.72
C LYS A 250 16.69 -29.97 -4.83
N GLY A 251 17.36 -29.60 -5.91
CA GLY A 251 17.77 -30.52 -6.96
C GLY A 251 18.84 -31.50 -6.48
N PRO A 252 19.19 -32.50 -7.31
CA PRO A 252 20.20 -33.50 -6.98
C PRO A 252 21.58 -32.91 -6.67
N ASP A 253 21.89 -31.73 -7.20
CA ASP A 253 23.16 -31.02 -6.97
C ASP A 253 23.13 -30.09 -5.75
N GLY A 254 22.05 -30.12 -4.95
CA GLY A 254 21.87 -29.22 -3.79
C GLY A 254 21.48 -27.78 -4.17
N THR A 255 21.35 -27.48 -5.46
CA THR A 255 20.83 -26.21 -5.98
C THR A 255 19.34 -26.09 -5.70
N VAL A 256 18.90 -24.89 -5.31
CA VAL A 256 17.48 -24.60 -5.07
C VAL A 256 16.79 -24.47 -6.42
N ILE A 257 15.72 -25.23 -6.63
CA ILE A 257 14.93 -25.19 -7.87
C ILE A 257 13.97 -24.00 -7.78
N PRO A 258 14.03 -23.04 -8.72
CA PRO A 258 13.07 -21.94 -8.79
C PRO A 258 11.64 -22.41 -9.07
N ASN A 259 10.66 -21.81 -8.39
CA ASN A 259 9.26 -22.00 -8.68
C ASN A 259 8.93 -21.43 -10.06
N ASN A 260 8.08 -22.12 -10.80
CA ASN A 260 7.62 -21.71 -12.13
C ASN A 260 6.36 -20.82 -12.09
N TYR A 261 5.97 -20.35 -10.90
CA TYR A 261 4.81 -19.49 -10.67
C TYR A 261 5.15 -18.37 -9.69
N CYS A 262 4.46 -17.25 -9.82
CA CYS A 262 4.53 -16.12 -8.91
C CYS A 262 3.70 -16.37 -7.65
N ASP A 263 4.28 -16.17 -6.45
CA ASP A 263 3.57 -16.35 -5.18
C ASP A 263 2.39 -15.38 -4.96
N PHE A 264 2.38 -14.23 -5.65
CA PHE A 264 1.34 -13.21 -5.51
C PHE A 264 0.13 -13.45 -6.42
N CYS A 265 0.37 -13.84 -7.68
CA CYS A 265 -0.68 -13.96 -8.69
C CYS A 265 -0.89 -15.38 -9.22
N LEU A 266 -0.05 -16.35 -8.80
CA LEU A 266 -0.04 -17.75 -9.27
C LEU A 266 0.10 -17.89 -10.80
N GLY A 267 0.62 -16.85 -11.47
CA GLY A 267 0.94 -16.83 -12.89
C GLY A 267 2.38 -17.25 -13.14
N GLY A 268 2.64 -17.89 -14.28
CA GLY A 268 3.99 -18.22 -14.72
C GLY A 268 4.68 -17.06 -15.42
N SER A 269 5.88 -17.29 -15.97
CA SER A 269 6.60 -16.31 -16.79
C SER A 269 5.87 -15.93 -18.08
N ASN A 270 4.98 -16.82 -18.55
CA ASN A 270 4.17 -16.61 -19.74
C ASN A 270 2.97 -15.67 -19.53
N MET A 271 2.52 -15.49 -18.28
CA MET A 271 1.33 -14.69 -17.99
C MET A 271 1.29 -14.28 -16.51
N ASN A 272 1.50 -12.99 -16.26
CA ASN A 272 1.19 -12.39 -14.98
C ASN A 272 -0.33 -12.18 -14.88
N LYS A 273 -1.00 -12.87 -13.94
CA LYS A 273 -2.46 -12.76 -13.77
C LYS A 273 -2.93 -11.40 -13.23
N LYS A 274 -2.03 -10.60 -12.63
CA LYS A 274 -2.33 -9.26 -12.11
C LYS A 274 -2.35 -8.21 -13.22
N SER A 275 -1.39 -8.26 -14.15
CA SER A 275 -1.26 -7.29 -15.25
C SER A 275 -1.84 -7.78 -16.60
N GLY A 276 -2.06 -9.09 -16.74
CA GLY A 276 -2.50 -9.70 -18.01
C GLY A 276 -1.43 -9.74 -19.10
N ARG A 277 -0.15 -9.53 -18.75
CA ARG A 277 0.97 -9.50 -19.70
C ARG A 277 1.98 -10.62 -19.38
N PRO A 278 2.70 -11.15 -20.39
CA PRO A 278 3.87 -11.98 -20.14
C PRO A 278 4.93 -11.17 -19.39
N GLU A 279 5.52 -11.75 -18.36
CA GLU A 279 6.52 -11.10 -17.52
C GLU A 279 7.37 -12.18 -16.87
N GLU A 280 8.70 -12.03 -16.89
CA GLU A 280 9.60 -13.01 -16.30
C GLU A 280 9.50 -13.06 -14.76
N LEU A 281 9.94 -14.19 -14.19
CA LEU A 281 9.94 -14.39 -12.74
C LEU A 281 11.35 -14.16 -12.19
N VAL A 282 11.43 -13.42 -11.08
CA VAL A 282 12.63 -13.39 -10.23
C VAL A 282 12.45 -14.41 -9.11
N SER A 283 13.50 -15.14 -8.77
CA SER A 283 13.42 -16.31 -7.89
C SER A 283 14.44 -16.21 -6.75
N CYS A 284 13.99 -16.51 -5.53
CA CYS A 284 14.84 -16.48 -4.35
C CYS A 284 15.92 -17.57 -4.43
N ALA A 285 17.17 -17.19 -4.25
CA ALA A 285 18.32 -18.09 -4.28
C ALA A 285 18.30 -19.16 -3.16
N ASP A 286 17.61 -18.88 -2.04
CA ASP A 286 17.62 -19.75 -0.85
C ASP A 286 16.40 -20.68 -0.74
N CYS A 287 15.22 -20.20 -1.13
CA CYS A 287 13.97 -20.95 -0.99
C CYS A 287 13.28 -21.30 -2.30
N GLY A 288 13.69 -20.70 -3.43
CA GLY A 288 13.13 -20.97 -4.74
C GLY A 288 11.81 -20.27 -5.02
N ARG A 289 11.23 -19.56 -4.05
CA ARG A 289 10.02 -18.76 -4.25
C ARG A 289 10.23 -17.72 -5.34
N SER A 290 9.22 -17.59 -6.20
CA SER A 290 9.32 -16.76 -7.39
C SER A 290 8.23 -15.70 -7.40
N GLY A 291 8.51 -14.57 -8.03
CA GLY A 291 7.56 -13.47 -8.19
C GLY A 291 7.81 -12.69 -9.46
N HIS A 292 6.75 -12.16 -10.06
CA HIS A 292 6.90 -11.14 -11.10
C HIS A 292 7.44 -9.86 -10.46
N PRO A 293 8.40 -9.16 -11.08
CA PRO A 293 8.88 -7.87 -10.61
C PRO A 293 7.75 -6.88 -10.30
N THR A 294 6.74 -6.76 -11.17
CA THR A 294 5.58 -5.89 -10.91
C THR A 294 4.68 -6.38 -9.77
N CYS A 295 4.61 -7.69 -9.52
CA CYS A 295 3.91 -8.26 -8.37
C CYS A 295 4.64 -7.96 -7.07
N LEU A 296 5.98 -7.96 -7.10
CA LEU A 296 6.88 -7.57 -6.02
C LEU A 296 6.98 -6.04 -5.84
N GLN A 297 6.32 -5.26 -6.69
CA GLN A 297 6.37 -3.80 -6.71
C GLN A 297 7.76 -3.24 -7.02
N PHE A 298 8.53 -3.95 -7.84
CA PHE A 298 9.86 -3.51 -8.24
C PHE A 298 9.81 -2.47 -9.36
N THR A 299 10.72 -1.50 -9.27
CA THR A 299 11.02 -0.58 -10.38
C THR A 299 11.79 -1.33 -11.48
N LEU A 300 11.86 -0.76 -12.69
CA LEU A 300 12.65 -1.35 -13.78
C LEU A 300 14.13 -1.47 -13.39
N ASN A 301 14.69 -0.44 -12.74
CA ASN A 301 16.08 -0.45 -12.28
C ASN A 301 16.32 -1.56 -11.25
N MET A 302 15.41 -1.72 -10.28
CA MET A 302 15.53 -2.79 -9.29
C MET A 302 15.36 -4.16 -9.93
N THR A 303 14.46 -4.30 -10.91
CA THR A 303 14.25 -5.54 -11.68
C THR A 303 15.54 -6.00 -12.36
N GLU A 304 16.25 -5.09 -13.00
CA GLU A 304 17.54 -5.40 -13.62
C GLU A 304 18.60 -5.70 -12.57
N ALA A 305 18.64 -4.95 -11.46
CA ALA A 305 19.60 -5.15 -10.40
C ALA A 305 19.47 -6.54 -9.74
N VAL A 306 18.26 -7.00 -9.41
CA VAL A 306 18.06 -8.29 -8.72
C VAL A 306 18.44 -9.50 -9.57
N LYS A 307 18.48 -9.36 -10.89
CA LYS A 307 18.96 -10.41 -11.81
C LYS A 307 20.49 -10.53 -11.83
N THR A 308 21.22 -9.49 -11.40
CA THR A 308 22.70 -9.47 -11.44
C THR A 308 23.37 -10.26 -10.31
N TYR A 309 22.62 -10.65 -9.29
CA TYR A 309 23.16 -11.32 -8.12
C TYR A 309 22.17 -12.35 -7.56
N LYS A 310 22.58 -13.10 -6.53
CA LYS A 310 21.73 -14.09 -5.86
C LYS A 310 20.69 -13.40 -4.97
N TRP A 311 19.64 -12.85 -5.58
CA TRP A 311 18.55 -12.22 -4.87
C TRP A 311 17.83 -13.18 -3.92
N GLN A 312 17.41 -12.67 -2.76
CA GLN A 312 16.67 -13.39 -1.74
C GLN A 312 15.30 -12.75 -1.55
N CYS A 313 14.24 -13.53 -1.37
CA CYS A 313 12.93 -12.99 -0.98
C CYS A 313 12.96 -12.39 0.42
N ILE A 314 11.91 -11.63 0.79
CA ILE A 314 11.80 -10.95 2.09
C ILE A 314 12.07 -11.87 3.28
N GLU A 315 11.53 -13.09 3.27
CA GLU A 315 11.68 -14.09 4.34
C GLU A 315 13.08 -14.73 4.44
N CYS A 316 13.88 -14.62 3.37
CA CYS A 316 15.23 -15.16 3.30
C CYS A 316 16.29 -14.05 3.35
N LYS A 317 15.88 -12.78 3.44
CA LYS A 317 16.81 -11.66 3.34
C LYS A 317 17.83 -11.72 4.48
N SER A 318 19.11 -11.70 4.13
CA SER A 318 20.18 -11.53 5.09
C SER A 318 20.93 -10.23 4.84
N CYS A 319 21.51 -9.68 5.91
CA CYS A 319 22.34 -8.50 5.83
C CYS A 319 23.62 -8.81 5.05
N ILE A 320 23.93 -8.01 4.03
CA ILE A 320 25.13 -8.19 3.20
C ILE A 320 26.42 -8.03 4.00
N LEU A 321 26.40 -7.26 5.09
CA LEU A 321 27.59 -6.94 5.89
C LEU A 321 27.92 -8.00 6.94
N CYS A 322 26.92 -8.58 7.61
CA CYS A 322 27.14 -9.58 8.67
C CYS A 322 26.66 -10.99 8.30
N GLY A 323 25.89 -11.15 7.22
CA GLY A 323 25.36 -12.42 6.74
C GLY A 323 24.17 -12.98 7.51
N THR A 324 23.69 -12.31 8.57
CA THR A 324 22.58 -12.80 9.40
C THR A 324 21.23 -12.23 8.96
N SER A 325 20.16 -12.96 9.27
CA SER A 325 18.76 -12.53 9.10
C SER A 325 18.08 -12.26 10.46
N GLU A 326 18.86 -12.11 11.53
CA GLU A 326 18.36 -11.75 12.87
C GLU A 326 18.01 -10.26 12.91
N ASN A 327 17.15 -9.81 13.83
CA ASN A 327 16.73 -8.39 13.93
C ASN A 327 16.21 -7.84 12.59
N ASP A 328 15.20 -8.52 12.03
CA ASP A 328 14.55 -8.14 10.77
C ASP A 328 13.89 -6.76 10.82
N ASP A 329 13.45 -6.33 12.01
CA ASP A 329 12.97 -4.98 12.31
C ASP A 329 14.00 -3.87 12.03
N GLN A 330 15.29 -4.21 12.02
CA GLN A 330 16.38 -3.29 11.72
C GLN A 330 17.07 -3.57 10.38
N LEU A 331 16.51 -4.45 9.56
CA LEU A 331 17.07 -4.83 8.26
C LEU A 331 16.47 -3.94 7.15
N LEU A 332 17.23 -2.92 6.71
CA LEU A 332 16.84 -2.07 5.60
C LEU A 332 17.02 -2.77 4.26
N PHE A 333 16.08 -2.55 3.34
CA PHE A 333 16.19 -2.99 1.95
C PHE A 333 16.54 -1.79 1.08
N CYS A 334 17.53 -1.96 0.20
CA CYS A 334 17.91 -0.93 -0.75
C CYS A 334 16.84 -0.77 -1.84
N ASP A 335 16.29 0.42 -2.04
CA ASP A 335 15.24 0.66 -3.03
C ASP A 335 15.67 0.47 -4.50
N ASP A 336 16.98 0.52 -4.77
CA ASP A 336 17.55 0.31 -6.12
C ASP A 336 17.94 -1.14 -6.44
N CYS A 337 18.15 -1.98 -5.43
CA CYS A 337 18.67 -3.33 -5.67
C CYS A 337 18.13 -4.41 -4.75
N ASP A 338 17.30 -4.08 -3.76
CA ASP A 338 16.71 -5.00 -2.79
C ASP A 338 17.72 -5.80 -1.94
N ARG A 339 18.97 -5.33 -1.79
CA ARG A 339 19.93 -5.91 -0.82
C ARG A 339 19.60 -5.48 0.61
N GLY A 340 19.78 -6.40 1.55
CA GLY A 340 19.52 -6.19 2.98
C GLY A 340 20.73 -5.64 3.74
N TYR A 341 20.51 -4.67 4.63
CA TYR A 341 21.53 -4.10 5.50
C TYR A 341 20.95 -3.78 6.87
N HIS A 342 21.52 -4.32 7.95
CA HIS A 342 21.13 -3.86 9.27
C HIS A 342 21.52 -2.41 9.46
N MET A 343 20.63 -1.62 10.03
CA MET A 343 20.89 -0.21 10.35
C MET A 343 22.16 -0.04 11.20
N TYR A 344 22.41 -0.97 12.13
CA TYR A 344 23.61 -0.99 12.97
C TYR A 344 24.87 -1.53 12.28
N CYS A 345 24.75 -2.24 11.15
CA CYS A 345 25.90 -2.69 10.38
C CYS A 345 26.45 -1.59 9.46
N LEU A 346 25.66 -0.56 9.17
CA LEU A 346 26.10 0.59 8.39
C LEU A 346 27.16 1.40 9.14
N ASN A 347 28.00 2.13 8.40
CA ASN A 347 29.00 3.03 8.96
C ASN A 347 28.92 4.40 8.27
N PRO A 348 28.37 5.44 8.91
CA PRO A 348 27.86 5.44 10.29
C PRO A 348 26.56 4.62 10.44
N PRO A 349 26.30 4.04 11.64
CA PRO A 349 25.04 3.37 11.94
C PRO A 349 23.85 4.31 11.80
N VAL A 350 22.71 3.76 11.37
CA VAL A 350 21.43 4.47 11.27
C VAL A 350 20.57 4.12 12.49
N ALA A 351 19.91 5.12 13.10
CA ALA A 351 19.11 4.91 14.31
C ALA A 351 17.65 4.53 13.99
N GLU A 352 17.08 5.13 12.96
CA GLU A 352 15.70 4.95 12.53
C GLU A 352 15.65 4.77 11.00
N PRO A 353 14.70 3.99 10.46
CA PRO A 353 14.55 3.84 9.01
C PRO A 353 14.48 5.20 8.31
N PRO A 354 15.31 5.45 7.28
CA PRO A 354 15.34 6.74 6.58
C PRO A 354 13.97 7.12 6.00
N GLU A 355 13.63 8.40 6.04
CA GLU A 355 12.43 8.90 5.36
C GLU A 355 12.66 8.93 3.83
N GLY A 356 11.71 8.36 3.09
CA GLY A 356 11.78 8.28 1.63
C GLY A 356 12.66 7.13 1.14
N SER A 357 13.24 7.29 -0.05
CA SER A 357 14.05 6.25 -0.67
C SER A 357 15.45 6.16 -0.07
N TRP A 358 15.90 4.96 0.25
CA TRP A 358 17.24 4.66 0.74
C TRP A 358 17.99 3.70 -0.18
N SER A 359 19.22 4.08 -0.56
CA SER A 359 20.09 3.32 -1.44
C SER A 359 21.36 2.89 -0.72
N CYS A 360 21.78 1.64 -0.92
CA CYS A 360 22.99 1.09 -0.30
C CYS A 360 24.28 1.60 -0.96
N HIS A 361 25.41 1.42 -0.27
CA HIS A 361 26.73 1.88 -0.75
C HIS A 361 27.12 1.30 -2.13
N LEU A 362 26.74 0.05 -2.44
CA LEU A 362 27.04 -0.58 -3.73
C LEU A 362 26.33 0.13 -4.90
N CYS A 363 25.08 0.56 -4.69
CA CYS A 363 24.35 1.33 -5.70
C CYS A 363 24.97 2.72 -5.88
N TRP A 364 25.35 3.37 -4.78
CA TRP A 364 26.06 4.65 -4.83
C TRP A 364 27.40 4.57 -5.55
N GLU A 365 28.17 3.51 -5.35
CA GLU A 365 29.44 3.27 -6.06
C GLU A 365 29.21 3.04 -7.54
N LEU A 366 28.26 2.19 -7.91
CA LEU A 366 27.92 1.93 -9.32
C LEU A 366 27.44 3.19 -10.05
N LEU A 367 26.66 4.04 -9.37
CA LEU A 367 26.22 5.32 -9.93
C LEU A 367 27.40 6.29 -10.14
N LYS A 368 28.35 6.33 -9.20
CA LYS A 368 29.58 7.14 -9.36
C LYS A 368 30.45 6.65 -10.51
N GLU A 369 30.58 5.33 -10.68
CA GLU A 369 31.32 4.73 -11.80
C GLU A 369 30.67 5.07 -13.15
N LYS A 370 29.33 4.94 -13.24
CA LYS A 370 28.58 5.33 -14.44
C LYS A 370 28.73 6.82 -14.74
N ALA A 371 28.57 7.70 -13.74
CA ALA A 371 28.75 9.14 -13.91
C ALA A 371 30.17 9.51 -14.37
N SER A 372 31.19 8.83 -13.83
CA SER A 372 32.59 9.04 -14.22
C SER A 372 32.88 8.56 -15.64
N ALA A 373 32.19 7.51 -16.11
CA ALA A 373 32.33 7.02 -17.48
C ALA A 373 31.74 8.00 -18.52
N PHE A 374 30.63 8.68 -18.20
CA PHE A 374 30.04 9.70 -19.06
C PHE A 374 30.85 11.01 -19.05
N GLY A 375 31.50 11.35 -17.92
CA GLY A 375 32.35 12.54 -17.81
C GLY A 375 33.68 12.49 -18.57
N CYS A 376 34.07 11.34 -19.12
CA CYS A 376 35.28 11.17 -19.94
C CYS A 376 35.00 11.04 -21.45
N GLN A 377 33.75 11.21 -21.89
CA GLN A 377 33.35 11.13 -23.31
C GLN A 377 32.83 12.45 -23.90
N ALA A 378 33.08 13.58 -23.22
CA ALA A 378 32.80 14.94 -23.71
C ALA A 378 34.07 15.72 -24.02
#